data_AF-A0A511QSP1-F1
#
_entry.id   AF-A0A511QSP1-F1
#
_cell.length_a   1.000
_cell.length_b   1.000
_cell.length_c   1.000
_cell.angle_alpha   90.00
_cell.angle_beta   90.00
_cell.angle_gamma   90.00
#
_symmetry.space_group_name_H-M   'P 1'
#
loop_
_entity.id
_entity.type
_entity.pdbx_description
1 polymer ?
#
loop_
_entity_poly.entity_id
_entity_poly.type
_entity_poly.pdbx_seq_one_letter_code
_entity_poly.pdbx_strand_id
1 'polypeptide(L)' 'MERCGQCKQFTRTRENTKDLCGAWEQPTSAKRQACEFFIPKGFSFFDKEANKTHPQS' A
#
# COMPACT_ATOMS: atom_id res chain seq x y z
N MET A 1 -10.70 -11.15 5.16
CA MET A 1 -10.07 -10.32 6.20
C MET A 1 -9.05 -9.42 5.54
N GLU A 2 -9.14 -8.13 5.80
CA GLU A 2 -8.19 -7.12 5.31
C GLU A 2 -6.86 -7.24 6.05
N ARG A 3 -5.76 -6.97 5.35
CA ARG A 3 -4.39 -7.09 5.90
C ARG A 3 -3.67 -5.76 5.85
N CYS A 4 -2.74 -5.53 6.78
CA CYS A 4 -1.91 -4.32 6.78
C CYS A 4 -1.21 -4.11 5.42
N GLY A 5 -0.78 -5.17 4.73
CA GLY A 5 -0.16 -5.04 3.40
C GLY A 5 -1.04 -4.41 2.31
N GLN A 6 -2.37 -4.41 2.51
CA GLN A 6 -3.36 -3.80 1.61
C GLN A 6 -3.73 -2.37 2.04
N CYS A 7 -3.18 -1.88 3.15
CA CYS A 7 -3.48 -0.58 3.71
C CYS A 7 -2.66 0.54 3.05
N LYS A 8 -3.25 1.72 2.84
CA LYS A 8 -2.60 2.93 2.33
C LYS A 8 -1.48 3.39 3.25
N GLN A 9 -1.68 3.24 4.56
CA GLN A 9 -0.75 3.64 5.61
C GLN A 9 0.36 2.61 5.86
N PHE A 10 0.38 1.49 5.15
CA PHE A 10 1.43 0.49 5.31
C PHE A 10 2.69 0.86 4.52
N THR A 11 3.81 0.92 5.24
CA THR A 11 5.13 1.27 4.74
C THR A 11 6.08 0.10 4.92
N ARG A 12 6.69 -0.35 3.82
CA ARG A 12 7.80 -1.32 3.87
C ARG A 12 9.09 -0.57 4.11
N THR A 13 9.76 -0.89 5.20
CA THR A 13 11.12 -0.46 5.49
C THR A 13 12.10 -1.43 4.82
N ARG A 14 13.08 -0.92 4.07
CA ARG A 14 14.18 -1.75 3.56
C ARG A 14 15.27 -1.84 4.62
N GLU A 15 15.88 -3.02 4.71
CA GLU A 15 17.00 -3.38 5.59
C GLU A 15 16.60 -3.81 7.02
N ASN A 16 16.26 -5.09 7.17
CA ASN A 16 16.06 -5.80 8.46
C ASN A 16 15.09 -5.17 9.48
N THR A 17 14.43 -4.07 9.13
CA THR A 17 13.49 -3.35 9.97
C THR A 17 12.08 -3.85 9.66
N LYS A 18 11.34 -4.21 10.73
CA LYS A 18 9.95 -4.64 10.66
C LYS A 18 9.12 -3.60 9.91
N ASP A 19 8.17 -4.06 9.08
CA ASP A 19 7.26 -3.14 8.38
C ASP A 19 6.58 -2.19 9.37
N LEU A 20 6.17 -1.00 8.95
CA LEU A 20 5.51 -0.03 9.82
C LEU A 20 4.05 0.21 9.41
N CYS A 21 3.19 0.34 10.41
CA CYS A 21 1.83 0.83 10.24
C CYS A 21 1.81 2.33 10.52
N GLY A 22 1.58 3.15 9.50
CA GLY A 22 1.52 4.60 9.63
C GLY A 22 0.30 5.13 10.39
N ALA A 23 -0.67 4.29 10.79
CA ALA A 23 -1.79 4.71 11.62
C ALA A 23 -1.35 5.13 13.03
N TRP A 24 -0.37 4.41 13.58
CA TRP A 24 0.06 4.50 14.97
C TRP A 24 1.59 4.32 15.12
N GLU A 25 2.31 4.29 13.99
CA GLU A 25 3.78 4.21 13.86
C GLU A 25 4.44 3.02 14.58
N GLN A 26 3.75 1.87 14.62
CA GLN A 26 4.24 0.65 15.26
C GLN A 26 4.69 -0.38 14.22
N PRO A 27 5.62 -1.26 14.62
CA PRO A 27 5.95 -2.45 13.86
C PRO A 27 4.71 -3.28 13.51
N THR A 28 4.60 -3.65 12.24
CA THR A 28 3.55 -4.49 11.68
C THR A 28 4.15 -5.47 10.66
N SER A 29 3.27 -6.22 9.99
CA SER A 29 3.64 -7.15 8.93
C SER A 29 2.60 -7.09 7.83
N ALA A 30 3.03 -7.22 6.57
CA ALA A 30 2.12 -7.28 5.43
C ALA A 30 1.02 -8.36 5.56
N LYS A 31 1.28 -9.45 6.30
CA LYS A 31 0.34 -10.57 6.52
C LYS A 31 -0.56 -10.39 7.75
N ARG A 32 -0.25 -9.44 8.64
CA ARG A 32 -1.04 -9.16 9.84
C ARG A 32 -2.43 -8.68 9.46
N GLN A 33 -3.43 -9.08 10.22
CA GLN A 33 -4.79 -8.54 10.11
C GLN A 33 -4.74 -7.01 10.26
N ALA A 34 -5.51 -6.32 9.42
CA ALA A 34 -5.60 -4.88 9.45
C ALA A 34 -6.17 -4.38 10.78
N CYS A 35 -5.75 -3.18 11.17
CA CYS A 35 -6.25 -2.50 12.36
C CYS A 35 -7.58 -1.79 12.09
N GLU A 36 -8.17 -1.21 13.13
CA GLU A 36 -9.40 -0.40 13.03
C GLU A 36 -9.25 0.85 12.15
N PHE A 37 -8.02 1.34 11.97
CA PHE A 37 -7.68 2.48 11.10
C PHE A 37 -7.35 2.07 9.66
N PHE A 38 -7.77 0.89 9.24
CA PHE A 38 -7.50 0.39 7.90
C PHE A 38 -8.06 1.32 6.83
N ILE A 39 -7.18 1.79 5.94
CA ILE A 39 -7.57 2.51 4.74
C ILE A 39 -7.12 1.66 3.55
N PRO A 40 -8.00 1.10 2.73
CA PRO A 40 -7.59 0.33 1.57
C PRO A 40 -6.73 1.20 0.64
N LYS A 41 -5.59 0.66 0.16
CA LYS A 41 -4.98 1.17 -1.07
C LYS A 41 -6.00 0.92 -2.15
N GLY A 42 -6.73 1.97 -2.53
CA GLY A 42 -7.75 1.89 -3.56
C GLY A 42 -7.16 1.09 -4.72
N PHE A 43 -7.79 -0.04 -5.04
CA PHE A 43 -7.57 -0.64 -6.35
C PHE A 43 -8.13 0.39 -7.32
N SER A 44 -7.24 1.25 -7.85
CA SER A 44 -7.51 1.94 -9.09
C SER A 44 -7.71 0.83 -10.10
N PHE A 45 -8.97 0.40 -10.29
CA PHE A 45 -9.36 -0.40 -11.44
C PHE A 45 -9.16 0.39 -12.76
N PHE A 46 -8.71 1.65 -12.66
CA PHE A 46 -8.12 2.44 -13.74
C PHE A 46 -6.58 2.36 -13.70
N ASP A 47 -6.02 1.24 -14.13
CA ASP A 47 -4.72 1.25 -14.83
C ASP A 47 -4.78 0.21 -15.95
N LYS A 48 -5.52 0.59 -16.98
CA LYS A 48 -5.31 0.07 -18.33
C LYS A 48 -5.49 1.28 -19.23
N GLU A 49 -4.36 1.72 -19.80
CA GLU A 49 -4.19 2.83 -20.76
C GLU A 49 -3.52 4.10 -20.22
N ALA A 50 -2.26 3.97 -19.78
CA ALA A 50 -1.30 5.08 -19.84
C ALA A 50 0.08 4.65 -20.36
N ASN A 51 0.10 3.63 -21.23
CA ASN A 51 1.22 3.41 -22.15
C ASN A 51 0.70 3.53 -23.59
N LYS A 52 0.57 4.77 -24.05
CA LYS A 52 0.79 5.12 -25.45
C LYS A 52 1.42 6.50 -25.49
N THR A 53 2.74 6.44 -25.58
CA THR A 53 3.67 7.47 -26.00
C THR A 53 3.07 8.40 -27.07
N HIS A 54 3.16 9.69 -26.78
CA HIS A 54 3.11 10.80 -27.72
C HIS A 54 3.96 10.49 -28.98
N PRO A 55 3.47 10.79 -30.20
CA PRO A 55 4.21 11.76 -30.98
C PRO A 55 3.30 12.80 -31.65
N GLN A 56 3.56 14.06 -31.30
CA GLN A 56 3.79 15.18 -32.20
C GLN A 56 3.21 15.09 -33.63
N SER A 57 2.28 16.00 -33.95
CA SER A 57 2.19 16.65 -35.26
C SER A 57 1.62 18.06 -35.13
#